data_AF-A0A8T3NVL8-F1
#
_entry.id   AF-A0A8T3NVL8-F1
#
_cell.length_a   1.000
_cell.length_b   1.000
_cell.length_c   1.000
_cell.angle_alpha   90.00
_cell.angle_beta   90.00
_cell.angle_gamma   90.00
#
_symmetry.space_group_name_H-M   'P 1'
#
loop_
_entity.id
_entity.type
_entity.pdbx_description
1 polymer ?
#
loop_
_entity_poly.entity_id
_entity_poly.type
_entity_poly.pdbx_seq_one_letter_code
_entity_poly.pdbx_strand_id
1 'polypeptide(L)'
;MSKWQAEKVADSDKTSADTEPALYEEMSRLFTAAKAAQLYPKDTGANIEYLRASTTAHELLARFPDSKHAAEAFFIAGSAYDVIGDPILWPSHERYFEACVRRAPHSRIAVRCYERFEQSVYIGYSGSGGTFIPEDMQKRMSELKRIAEPIDTRNASPQPETQS
;
A
#
# COMPACT_ATOMS: atom_id res chain seq x y z
N MET A 1 -30.97 19.80 5.17
CA MET A 1 -30.42 19.10 3.99
C MET A 1 -29.62 17.91 4.49
N SER A 2 -29.88 16.71 3.97
CA SER A 2 -29.19 15.52 4.48
C SER A 2 -27.73 15.52 4.03
N LYS A 3 -26.83 14.97 4.85
CA LYS A 3 -25.38 14.85 4.58
C LYS A 3 -25.08 14.25 3.19
N TRP A 4 -25.98 13.41 2.68
CA TRP A 4 -25.92 12.77 1.36
C TRP A 4 -26.11 13.73 0.18
N GLN A 5 -26.91 14.78 0.35
CA GLN A 5 -27.14 15.76 -0.72
C GLN A 5 -25.92 16.65 -0.94
N ALA A 6 -25.12 16.90 0.10
CA ALA A 6 -23.86 17.63 0.00
C ALA A 6 -22.77 16.83 -0.74
N GLU A 7 -22.75 15.50 -0.62
CA GLU A 7 -21.82 14.65 -1.37
C GLU A 7 -22.06 14.67 -2.89
N LYS A 8 -23.33 14.77 -3.32
CA LYS A 8 -23.65 14.82 -4.76
C LYS A 8 -23.14 16.08 -5.46
N VAL A 9 -23.08 17.21 -4.75
CA VAL A 9 -22.64 18.48 -5.32
C VAL A 9 -21.12 18.50 -5.52
N ALA A 10 -20.36 17.81 -4.66
CA ALA A 10 -18.92 17.65 -4.83
C ALA A 10 -18.55 16.78 -6.04
N ASP A 11 -19.43 15.86 -6.46
CA ASP A 11 -19.19 14.94 -7.58
C ASP A 11 -19.30 15.61 -8.97
N SER A 12 -19.90 16.80 -9.06
CA SER A 12 -20.10 17.54 -10.31
C SER A 12 -18.99 18.55 -10.66
N ASP A 13 -18.03 18.79 -9.76
CA ASP A 13 -16.92 19.76 -9.95
C ASP A 13 -15.60 19.05 -10.35
N LYS A 14 -15.70 17.95 -11.11
CA LYS A 14 -14.64 16.98 -11.42
C LYS A 14 -13.48 17.48 -12.28
N THR A 15 -13.45 18.73 -12.72
CA THR A 15 -12.38 19.24 -13.59
C THR A 15 -11.02 19.33 -12.87
N SER A 16 -10.99 19.35 -11.53
CA SER A 16 -9.74 19.30 -10.74
C SER A 16 -9.34 17.89 -10.29
N ALA A 17 -10.27 16.94 -10.25
CA ALA A 17 -10.06 15.55 -9.80
C ALA A 17 -9.23 14.70 -10.78
N ASP A 18 -8.88 15.25 -11.95
CA ASP A 18 -8.23 14.54 -13.05
C ASP A 18 -6.70 14.67 -13.09
N THR A 19 -6.11 15.38 -12.14
CA THR A 19 -4.66 15.60 -12.09
C THR A 19 -3.98 14.65 -11.10
N GLU A 20 -2.72 14.30 -11.36
CA GLU A 20 -1.92 13.46 -10.45
C GLU A 20 -1.91 14.01 -9.00
N PRO A 21 -1.68 15.32 -8.76
CA PRO A 21 -1.70 15.86 -7.39
C PRO A 21 -3.07 15.75 -6.72
N ALA A 22 -4.16 16.01 -7.46
CA ALA A 22 -5.51 15.96 -6.90
C ALA A 22 -5.91 14.53 -6.50
N LEU A 23 -5.59 13.53 -7.34
CA LEU A 23 -5.82 12.12 -6.99
C LEU A 23 -4.99 11.71 -5.76
N TYR A 24 -3.73 12.16 -5.68
CA TYR A 24 -2.87 11.87 -4.54
C TYR A 24 -3.41 12.48 -3.24
N GLU A 25 -3.84 13.74 -3.28
CA GLU A 25 -4.43 14.44 -2.14
C GLU A 25 -5.72 13.77 -1.67
N GLU A 26 -6.62 13.43 -2.60
CA GLU A 26 -7.89 12.80 -2.26
C GLU A 26 -7.70 11.38 -1.70
N MET A 27 -6.85 10.57 -2.33
CA MET A 27 -6.47 9.24 -1.83
C MET A 27 -5.92 9.33 -0.40
N SER A 28 -5.00 10.28 -0.15
CA SER A 28 -4.38 10.48 1.17
C SER A 28 -5.39 10.95 2.21
N ARG A 29 -6.31 11.84 1.83
CA ARG A 29 -7.38 12.34 2.69
C ARG A 29 -8.34 11.23 3.10
N LEU A 30 -8.81 10.44 2.13
CA LEU A 30 -9.72 9.31 2.37
C LEU A 30 -9.06 8.25 3.25
N PHE A 31 -7.81 7.90 2.98
CA PHE A 31 -7.07 6.92 3.78
C PHE A 31 -6.85 7.41 5.22
N THR A 32 -6.54 8.70 5.41
CA THR A 32 -6.41 9.30 6.74
C THR A 32 -7.73 9.27 7.49
N ALA A 33 -8.84 9.59 6.82
CA ALA A 33 -10.18 9.52 7.39
C ALA A 33 -10.55 8.07 7.79
N ALA A 34 -10.25 7.09 6.93
CA ALA A 34 -10.47 5.67 7.21
C ALA A 34 -9.73 5.23 8.47
N LYS A 35 -8.44 5.55 8.58
CA LYS A 35 -7.62 5.24 9.75
C LYS A 35 -8.12 5.91 11.03
N ALA A 36 -8.64 7.13 10.94
CA ALA A 36 -9.19 7.84 12.09
C ALA A 36 -10.54 7.25 12.56
N ALA A 37 -11.32 6.69 11.63
CA ALA A 37 -12.60 6.05 11.91
C ALA A 37 -12.46 4.62 12.44
N GLN A 38 -11.35 3.94 12.14
CA GLN A 38 -11.08 2.58 12.60
C GLN A 38 -10.52 2.59 14.03
N LEU A 39 -11.34 2.22 15.02
CA LEU A 39 -10.92 2.17 16.43
C LEU A 39 -10.23 0.84 16.76
N TYR A 40 -10.69 -0.25 16.14
CA TYR A 40 -10.13 -1.59 16.28
C TYR A 40 -9.88 -2.26 14.92
N PRO A 41 -8.93 -3.22 14.83
CA PRO A 41 -8.55 -3.84 13.56
C PRO A 41 -9.69 -4.55 12.80
N LYS A 42 -10.80 -4.91 13.47
CA LYS A 42 -11.95 -5.59 12.88
C LYS A 42 -13.18 -4.69 12.71
N ASP A 43 -13.05 -3.39 12.95
CA ASP A 43 -14.15 -2.45 12.77
C ASP A 43 -14.46 -2.28 11.29
N THR A 44 -15.69 -2.62 10.90
CA THR A 44 -16.16 -2.43 9.52
C THR A 44 -16.63 -1.00 9.25
N GLY A 45 -16.69 -0.14 10.27
CA GLY A 45 -17.20 1.23 10.17
C GLY A 45 -16.38 2.13 9.24
N ALA A 46 -15.10 1.80 9.02
CA ALA A 46 -14.21 2.52 8.12
C ALA A 46 -14.11 1.89 6.71
N ASN A 47 -14.84 0.80 6.44
CA ASN A 47 -14.70 0.05 5.18
C ASN A 47 -15.07 0.90 3.96
N ILE A 48 -16.06 1.79 4.11
CA ILE A 48 -16.48 2.68 3.01
C ILE A 48 -15.32 3.61 2.63
N GLU A 49 -14.67 4.23 3.60
CA GLU A 49 -13.53 5.12 3.37
C GLU A 49 -12.31 4.35 2.83
N TYR A 50 -12.04 3.14 3.32
CA TYR A 50 -10.99 2.28 2.75
C TYR A 50 -11.28 1.89 1.30
N LEU A 51 -12.52 1.54 0.96
CA LEU A 51 -12.93 1.26 -0.41
C LEU A 51 -12.73 2.48 -1.31
N ARG A 52 -13.20 3.66 -0.88
CA ARG A 52 -13.01 4.91 -1.63
C ARG A 52 -11.52 5.22 -1.82
N ALA A 53 -10.70 5.11 -0.77
CA ALA A 53 -9.26 5.32 -0.86
C ALA A 53 -8.61 4.35 -1.87
N SER A 54 -9.02 3.08 -1.87
CA SER A 54 -8.52 2.08 -2.82
C SER A 54 -8.89 2.40 -4.26
N THR A 55 -10.12 2.89 -4.51
CA THR A 55 -10.54 3.33 -5.85
C THR A 55 -9.68 4.48 -6.35
N THR A 56 -9.48 5.53 -5.54
CA THR A 56 -8.64 6.67 -5.94
C THR A 56 -7.18 6.26 -6.13
N ALA A 57 -6.67 5.32 -5.31
CA ALA A 57 -5.34 4.75 -5.51
C ALA A 57 -5.21 4.03 -6.86
N HIS A 58 -6.22 3.22 -7.24
CA HIS A 58 -6.25 2.54 -8.53
C HIS A 58 -6.34 3.52 -9.70
N GLU A 59 -7.14 4.58 -9.58
CA GLU A 59 -7.22 5.63 -10.60
C GLU A 59 -5.86 6.32 -10.80
N LEU A 60 -5.14 6.64 -9.71
CA LEU A 60 -3.80 7.21 -9.78
C LEU A 60 -2.85 6.25 -10.49
N LEU A 61 -2.83 4.97 -10.10
CA LEU A 61 -1.95 3.96 -10.69
C LEU A 61 -2.25 3.68 -12.18
N ALA A 62 -3.52 3.73 -12.57
CA ALA A 62 -3.94 3.50 -13.94
C ALA A 62 -3.57 4.67 -14.86
N ARG A 63 -3.70 5.91 -14.37
CA ARG A 63 -3.51 7.13 -15.18
C ARG A 63 -2.09 7.64 -15.15
N PHE A 64 -1.42 7.50 -14.01
CA PHE A 64 -0.08 8.00 -13.75
C PHE A 64 0.81 6.85 -13.25
N PRO A 65 1.04 5.82 -14.08
CA PRO A 65 1.77 4.63 -13.66
C PRO A 65 3.21 4.93 -13.22
N ASP A 66 3.83 6.01 -13.70
CA ASP A 66 5.19 6.42 -13.33
C ASP A 66 5.22 7.54 -12.28
N SER A 67 4.07 7.84 -11.67
CA SER A 67 3.96 8.84 -10.60
C SER A 67 4.95 8.57 -9.47
N LYS A 68 5.54 9.65 -8.95
CA LYS A 68 6.34 9.60 -7.70
C LYS A 68 5.51 9.14 -6.49
N HIS A 69 4.18 9.19 -6.59
CA HIS A 69 3.23 8.77 -5.57
C HIS A 69 2.77 7.32 -5.71
N ALA A 70 3.17 6.61 -6.77
CA ALA A 70 2.70 5.27 -7.06
C ALA A 70 3.02 4.26 -5.94
N ALA A 71 4.16 4.39 -5.27
CA ALA A 71 4.49 3.53 -4.13
C ALA A 71 3.52 3.71 -2.95
N GLU A 72 3.16 4.95 -2.61
CA GLU A 72 2.16 5.22 -1.56
C GLU A 72 0.76 4.76 -2.01
N ALA A 73 0.44 4.88 -3.31
CA ALA A 73 -0.83 4.38 -3.85
C ALA A 73 -0.94 2.85 -3.71
N PHE A 74 0.12 2.10 -4.03
CA PHE A 74 0.19 0.67 -3.76
C PHE A 74 0.09 0.35 -2.27
N PHE A 75 0.77 1.10 -1.39
CA PHE A 75 0.64 0.92 0.06
C PHE A 75 -0.80 1.10 0.56
N ILE A 76 -1.50 2.13 0.07
CA ILE A 76 -2.88 2.43 0.46
C ILE A 76 -3.84 1.37 -0.08
N ALA A 77 -3.71 0.98 -1.35
CA ALA A 77 -4.51 -0.11 -1.92
C ALA A 77 -4.32 -1.41 -1.13
N GLY A 78 -3.07 -1.79 -0.84
CA GLY A 78 -2.76 -2.98 -0.03
C GLY A 78 -3.36 -2.89 1.38
N SER A 79 -3.21 -1.74 2.05
CA SER A 79 -3.76 -1.51 3.39
C SER A 79 -5.29 -1.59 3.43
N ALA A 80 -5.96 -1.07 2.40
CA ALA A 80 -7.42 -1.15 2.31
C ALA A 80 -7.89 -2.60 2.19
N TYR A 81 -7.29 -3.39 1.29
CA TYR A 81 -7.67 -4.80 1.12
C TYR A 81 -7.34 -5.67 2.33
N ASP A 82 -6.23 -5.40 3.01
CA ASP A 82 -5.84 -6.07 4.27
C ASP A 82 -6.89 -5.84 5.37
N VAL A 83 -7.31 -4.59 5.57
CA VAL A 83 -8.32 -4.24 6.57
C VAL A 83 -9.70 -4.79 6.24
N ILE A 84 -10.13 -4.66 4.97
CA ILE A 84 -11.42 -5.19 4.53
C ILE A 84 -11.46 -6.71 4.76
N GLY A 85 -10.33 -7.40 4.54
CA GLY A 85 -10.15 -8.81 4.92
C GLY A 85 -11.12 -9.76 4.22
N ASP A 86 -11.57 -9.40 3.00
CA ASP A 86 -12.48 -10.22 2.21
C ASP A 86 -11.73 -11.49 1.72
N PRO A 87 -12.21 -12.70 2.04
CA PRO A 87 -11.54 -13.94 1.65
C PRO A 87 -11.43 -14.14 0.13
N ILE A 88 -12.34 -13.58 -0.67
CA ILE A 88 -12.32 -13.66 -2.14
C ILE A 88 -11.18 -12.81 -2.69
N LEU A 89 -10.88 -11.68 -2.02
CA LEU A 89 -9.81 -10.77 -2.41
C LEU A 89 -8.45 -11.18 -1.84
N TRP A 90 -8.37 -12.17 -0.94
CA TRP A 90 -7.09 -12.72 -0.50
C TRP A 90 -6.40 -13.46 -1.66
N PRO A 91 -5.12 -13.19 -2.02
CA PRO A 91 -4.06 -12.46 -1.31
C PRO A 91 -3.70 -11.09 -1.94
N SER A 92 -4.69 -10.30 -2.37
CA SER A 92 -4.46 -9.08 -3.17
C SER A 92 -3.62 -8.04 -2.44
N HIS A 93 -3.80 -7.87 -1.13
CA HIS A 93 -3.03 -6.92 -0.32
C HIS A 93 -1.52 -7.23 -0.34
N GLU A 94 -1.13 -8.50 -0.25
CA GLU A 94 0.28 -8.92 -0.34
C GLU A 94 0.91 -8.55 -1.69
N ARG A 95 0.14 -8.69 -2.78
CA ARG A 95 0.58 -8.30 -4.14
C ARG A 95 0.83 -6.79 -4.22
N TYR A 96 -0.03 -5.98 -3.62
CA TYR A 96 0.15 -4.53 -3.59
C TYR A 96 1.34 -4.11 -2.73
N PHE A 97 1.55 -4.72 -1.57
CA PHE A 97 2.73 -4.44 -0.75
C PHE A 97 4.03 -4.81 -1.46
N GLU A 98 4.09 -5.95 -2.14
CA GLU A 98 5.24 -6.28 -2.99
C GLU A 98 5.47 -5.25 -4.10
N ALA A 99 4.41 -4.86 -4.82
CA ALA A 99 4.51 -3.85 -5.86
C ALA A 99 5.04 -2.52 -5.32
N CYS A 100 4.59 -2.11 -4.13
CA CYS A 100 5.12 -0.95 -3.42
C CYS A 100 6.63 -1.06 -3.13
N VAL A 101 7.08 -2.19 -2.54
CA VAL A 101 8.50 -2.42 -2.23
C VAL A 101 9.35 -2.27 -3.48
N ARG A 102 8.94 -2.90 -4.59
CA ARG A 102 9.67 -2.86 -5.86
C ARG A 102 9.61 -1.49 -6.53
N ARG A 103 8.57 -0.70 -6.28
CA ARG A 103 8.39 0.63 -6.89
C ARG A 103 9.34 1.68 -6.30
N ALA A 104 9.63 1.60 -5.00
CA ALA A 104 10.45 2.57 -4.31
C ALA A 104 11.55 1.88 -3.49
N PRO A 105 12.48 1.15 -4.12
CA PRO A 105 13.51 0.40 -3.42
C PRO A 105 14.34 1.30 -2.49
N HIS A 106 14.82 0.72 -1.39
CA HIS A 106 15.69 1.39 -0.40
C HIS A 106 15.12 2.67 0.19
N SER A 107 13.78 2.76 0.30
CA SER A 107 13.07 3.93 0.79
C SER A 107 12.30 3.62 2.07
N ARG A 108 11.95 4.67 2.82
CA ARG A 108 11.08 4.53 4.01
C ARG A 108 9.73 3.92 3.68
N ILE A 109 9.18 4.18 2.50
CA ILE A 109 7.89 3.60 2.10
C ILE A 109 8.04 2.11 1.76
N ALA A 110 9.15 1.68 1.13
CA ALA A 110 9.40 0.27 0.91
C ALA A 110 9.58 -0.51 2.22
N VAL A 111 10.27 0.06 3.22
CA VAL A 111 10.33 -0.55 4.56
C VAL A 111 8.93 -0.76 5.14
N ARG A 112 8.08 0.28 5.14
CA ARG A 112 6.69 0.18 5.61
C ARG A 112 5.89 -0.88 4.83
N CYS A 113 6.06 -0.95 3.51
CA CYS A 113 5.38 -1.93 2.68
C CYS A 113 5.85 -3.36 2.98
N TYR A 114 7.16 -3.56 3.17
CA TYR A 114 7.71 -4.84 3.57
C TYR A 114 7.21 -5.29 4.94
N GLU A 115 7.16 -4.40 5.94
CA GLU A 115 6.65 -4.72 7.28
C GLU A 115 5.20 -5.23 7.23
N ARG A 116 4.34 -4.62 6.39
CA ARG A 116 2.95 -5.06 6.21
C ARG A 116 2.84 -6.37 5.47
N PHE A 117 3.67 -6.57 4.44
CA PHE A 117 3.78 -7.85 3.75
C PHE A 117 4.21 -8.97 4.71
N GLU A 118 5.28 -8.75 5.46
CA GLU A 118 5.81 -9.69 6.44
C GLU A 118 4.75 -10.04 7.50
N GLN A 119 4.08 -9.03 8.06
CA GLN A 119 3.00 -9.23 9.01
C GLN A 119 1.87 -10.10 8.43
N SER A 120 1.42 -9.83 7.19
CA SER A 120 0.39 -10.63 6.52
C SER A 120 0.81 -12.09 6.38
N VAL A 121 2.03 -12.33 5.90
CA VAL A 121 2.57 -13.68 5.72
C VAL A 121 2.63 -14.40 7.06
N TYR A 122 3.18 -13.78 8.10
CA TYR A 122 3.23 -14.39 9.43
C TYR A 122 1.84 -14.76 9.94
N ILE A 123 0.84 -13.88 9.79
CA ILE A 123 -0.53 -14.17 10.20
C ILE A 123 -1.12 -15.33 9.38
N GLY A 124 -0.95 -15.32 8.06
CA GLY A 124 -1.50 -16.34 7.16
C GLY A 124 -0.92 -17.74 7.37
N TYR A 125 0.30 -17.84 7.88
CA TYR A 125 0.98 -19.11 8.15
C TYR A 125 1.09 -19.45 9.65
N SER A 126 0.42 -18.70 10.53
CA SER A 126 0.36 -18.97 11.96
C SER A 126 -0.97 -19.58 12.39
N GLY A 127 -0.92 -20.51 13.34
CA GLY A 127 -2.10 -21.12 13.94
C GLY A 127 -1.80 -21.73 15.32
N SER A 128 -2.71 -22.58 15.81
CA SER A 128 -2.56 -23.24 17.12
C SER A 128 -1.34 -24.16 17.23
N GLY A 129 -0.86 -24.68 16.09
CA GLY A 129 0.35 -25.51 16.01
C GLY A 129 1.66 -24.71 15.88
N GLY A 130 1.61 -23.37 15.94
CA GLY A 130 2.74 -22.48 15.68
C GLY A 130 2.71 -21.88 14.28
N THR A 131 3.87 -21.38 13.84
CA THR A 131 4.05 -20.72 12.54
C THR A 131 4.84 -21.62 11.60
N PHE A 132 4.29 -21.90 10.41
CA PHE A 132 4.98 -22.70 9.39
C PHE A 132 4.95 -21.98 8.04
N ILE A 133 6.01 -21.24 7.74
CA ILE A 133 6.16 -20.52 6.47
C ILE A 133 6.91 -21.41 5.48
N PRO A 134 6.33 -21.73 4.30
CA PRO A 134 6.99 -22.49 3.24
C PRO A 134 8.31 -21.87 2.75
N GLU A 135 9.23 -22.69 2.25
CA GLU A 135 10.58 -22.24 1.84
C GLU A 135 10.55 -21.19 0.71
N ASP A 136 9.64 -21.33 -0.25
CA ASP A 136 9.44 -20.36 -1.33
C ASP A 136 8.99 -19.00 -0.79
N MET A 137 8.12 -19.00 0.23
CA MET A 137 7.70 -17.77 0.89
C MET A 137 8.84 -17.15 1.71
N GLN A 138 9.65 -17.94 2.42
CA GLN A 138 10.84 -17.45 3.12
C GLN A 138 11.84 -16.77 2.16
N LYS A 139 12.05 -17.36 0.98
CA LYS A 139 12.89 -16.78 -0.09
C LYS A 139 12.33 -15.45 -0.57
N ARG A 140 11.01 -15.38 -0.82
CA ARG A 140 10.33 -14.15 -1.26
C ARG A 140 10.41 -13.04 -0.21
N MET A 141 10.20 -13.37 1.07
CA MET A 141 10.37 -12.42 2.17
C MET A 141 11.80 -11.88 2.23
N SER A 142 12.80 -12.76 2.14
CA SER A 142 14.21 -12.38 2.17
C SER A 142 14.59 -11.46 0.99
N GLU A 143 14.06 -11.74 -0.21
CA GLU A 143 14.25 -10.89 -1.38
C GLU A 143 13.66 -9.49 -1.17
N LEU A 144 12.39 -9.41 -0.77
CA LEU A 144 11.70 -8.13 -0.57
C LEU A 144 12.32 -7.32 0.56
N LYS A 145 12.77 -7.96 1.63
CA LYS A 145 13.49 -7.31 2.72
C LYS A 145 14.73 -6.57 2.22
N ARG A 146 15.55 -7.26 1.42
CA ARG A 146 16.77 -6.68 0.83
C ARG A 146 16.47 -5.50 -0.10
N ILE A 147 15.36 -5.54 -0.83
CA ILE A 147 14.92 -4.43 -1.70
C ILE A 147 14.43 -3.25 -0.85
N ALA A 148 13.78 -3.52 0.28
CA ALA A 148 13.20 -2.49 1.15
C ALA A 148 14.24 -1.78 2.04
N GLU A 149 15.21 -2.52 2.57
CA GLU A 149 16.22 -2.00 3.50
C GLU A 149 16.97 -0.79 2.92
N PRO A 150 17.20 0.29 3.69
CA PRO A 150 18.01 1.42 3.22
C PRO A 150 19.42 0.97 2.81
N ILE A 151 19.98 1.59 1.78
CA ILE A 151 21.38 1.33 1.40
C ILE A 151 22.29 1.74 2.56
N ASP A 152 23.00 0.79 3.15
CA ASP A 152 24.05 1.09 4.13
C ASP A 152 25.28 1.67 3.41
N THR A 153 25.29 2.99 3.25
CA THR A 153 26.37 3.73 2.58
C THR A 153 27.71 3.65 3.32
N ARG A 154 27.76 3.06 4.52
CA ARG A 154 29.00 2.87 5.29
C ARG A 154 29.82 1.66 4.85
N ASN A 155 29.20 0.71 4.14
CA ASN A 155 29.83 -0.54 3.69
C ASN A 155 29.80 -0.70 2.16
N ALA A 156 29.39 0.33 1.42
CA ALA A 156 29.43 0.32 -0.03
C ALA A 156 30.90 0.33 -0.51
N SER A 157 31.42 -0.85 -0.85
CA SER A 157 32.70 -0.95 -1.55
C SER A 157 32.59 -0.15 -2.86
N PRO A 158 33.56 0.74 -3.17
CA PRO A 158 33.53 1.46 -4.43
C PRO A 158 33.58 0.45 -5.57
N GLN A 159 32.58 0.51 -6.46
CA GLN A 159 32.63 -0.25 -7.70
C GLN A 159 33.83 0.23 -8.52
N PRO A 160 34.60 -0.67 -9.16
CA PRO A 160 35.73 -0.26 -9.97
C PRO A 160 35.23 0.62 -11.10
N GLU A 161 35.73 1.86 -11.12
CA GLU A 161 35.55 2.79 -12.21
C GLU A 161 35.98 2.08 -13.50
N THR A 162 35.02 1.86 -14.40
CA THR A 162 35.31 1.46 -15.77
C THR A 162 36.13 2.58 -16.40
N GLN A 163 37.43 2.31 -16.56
CA GLN A 163 38.34 3.14 -17.33
C GLN A 163 37.96 3.04 -18.81
N SER A 164 37.71 4.22 -19.38
CA SER A 164 37.71 4.68 -20.78
C SER A 164 37.73 3.66 -21.92
#